data_AF-A0A9X9WNU8-F1
#
_entry.id   AF-A0A9X9WNU8-F1
#
_cell.length_a   1.000
_cell.length_b   1.000
_cell.length_c   1.000
_cell.angle_alpha   90.00
_cell.angle_beta   90.00
_cell.angle_gamma   90.00
#
_symmetry.space_group_name_H-M   'P 1'
#
loop_
_entity.id
_entity.type
_entity.pdbx_description
1 polymer ?
#
loop_
_entity_poly.entity_id
_entity_poly.type
_entity_poly.pdbx_seq_one_letter_code
_entity_poly.pdbx_strand_id
1 'polypeptide(L)' 'AAAAEVERARRALDAGDLDGAIARLGRLPLPAQEAMQPWTEQARGLIAARAALAGLSAR' A
#
# COMPACT_ATOMS: atom_id res chain seq x y z
N ALA A 1 6.27 16.32 9.23
CA ALA A 1 5.20 15.84 8.32
C ALA A 1 5.49 14.44 7.80
N ALA A 2 6.61 14.21 7.08
CA ALA A 2 6.94 12.91 6.48
C ALA A 2 7.00 11.72 7.48
N ALA A 3 7.65 11.89 8.65
CA ALA A 3 7.73 10.83 9.66
C ALA A 3 6.35 10.39 10.18
N ALA A 4 5.39 11.32 10.28
CA ALA A 4 4.02 11.00 10.67
C ALA A 4 3.29 10.22 9.58
N GLU A 5 3.53 10.51 8.29
CA GLU A 5 2.98 9.71 7.19
C GLU A 5 3.56 8.31 7.13
N VAL A 6 4.86 8.15 7.38
CA VAL A 6 5.50 6.83 7.47
C VAL A 6 4.90 6.01 8.60
N GLU A 7 4.78 6.57 9.80
CA GLU A 7 4.18 5.86 10.94
C GLU A 7 2.71 5.52 10.69
N ARG A 8 1.95 6.42 10.04
CA ARG A 8 0.59 6.13 9.61
C ARG A 8 0.53 5.01 8.56
N ALA A 9 1.48 4.97 7.63
CA ALA A 9 1.54 3.92 6.60
C ALA A 9 1.85 2.56 7.23
N ARG A 10 2.77 2.53 8.21
CA ARG A 10 3.09 1.33 9.00
C ARG A 10 1.86 0.79 9.74
N ARG A 11 1.10 1.66 10.41
CA ARG A 11 -0.14 1.24 11.10
C ARG A 11 -1.21 0.69 10.14
N ALA A 12 -1.34 1.28 8.95
CA ALA A 12 -2.25 0.75 7.93
C ALA A 12 -1.81 -0.64 7.46
N LEU A 13 -0.50 -0.83 7.24
CA LEU A 13 0.08 -2.14 6.90
C LEU A 13 -0.15 -3.18 8.00
N ASP A 14 0.09 -2.84 9.28
CA ASP A 14 -0.15 -3.71 10.43
C ASP A 14 -1.62 -4.15 10.53
N ALA A 15 -2.55 -3.27 10.11
CA ALA A 15 -3.99 -3.56 10.06
C ALA A 15 -4.42 -4.33 8.80
N GLY A 16 -3.50 -4.64 7.88
CA GLY A 16 -3.81 -5.27 6.59
C GLY A 16 -4.39 -4.33 5.52
N ASP A 17 -4.46 -3.02 5.80
CA ASP A 17 -4.95 -1.97 4.91
C ASP A 17 -3.84 -1.52 3.94
N LEU A 18 -3.66 -2.30 2.87
CA LEU A 18 -2.65 -2.03 1.84
C LEU A 18 -2.95 -0.75 1.05
N ASP A 19 -4.22 -0.50 0.72
CA ASP A 19 -4.65 0.72 0.02
C ASP A 19 -4.34 1.97 0.85
N GLY A 20 -4.66 1.93 2.14
CA GLY A 20 -4.36 3.01 3.07
C GLY A 20 -2.86 3.22 3.28
N ALA A 21 -2.05 2.17 3.29
CA ALA A 21 -0.60 2.29 3.35
C ALA A 21 -0.04 2.99 2.10
N ILE A 22 -0.44 2.54 0.90
CA ILE A 22 -0.02 3.14 -0.38
C ILE A 22 -0.42 4.62 -0.47
N ALA A 23 -1.64 4.97 -0.07
CA ALA A 23 -2.14 6.35 -0.11
C ALA A 23 -1.30 7.31 0.75
N ARG A 24 -0.77 6.82 1.89
CA ARG A 24 0.08 7.62 2.79
C ARG A 24 1.49 7.76 2.25
N LEU A 25 2.05 6.71 1.64
CA LEU A 25 3.35 6.80 0.97
C LEU A 25 3.34 7.80 -0.19
N GLY A 26 2.23 7.91 -0.93
CA GLY A 26 2.06 8.92 -1.98
C GLY A 26 2.09 10.38 -1.51
N ARG A 27 2.06 10.63 -0.19
CA ARG A 27 2.20 11.97 0.41
C ARG A 27 3.62 12.31 0.82
N LEU A 28 4.55 11.37 0.70
CA LEU A 28 5.96 11.60 1.02
C LEU A 28 6.64 12.45 -0.06
N PRO A 29 7.81 13.05 0.22
CA PRO A 29 8.62 13.68 -0.82
C PRO A 29 9.00 12.69 -1.92
N LEU A 30 9.20 13.18 -3.16
CA LEU A 30 9.46 12.35 -4.34
C LEU A 30 10.58 11.30 -4.13
N PRO A 31 11.74 11.62 -3.53
CA PRO A 31 12.79 10.61 -3.32
C PRO A 31 12.35 9.42 -2.44
N ALA A 32 11.46 9.68 -1.47
CA ALA A 32 10.92 8.62 -0.61
C ALA A 32 9.84 7.81 -1.33
N GLN A 33 9.08 8.42 -2.23
CA GLN A 33 8.15 7.69 -3.10
C GLN A 33 8.91 6.75 -4.04
N GLU A 34 9.99 7.24 -4.67
CA GLU A 34 10.86 6.46 -5.55
C GLU A 34 11.50 5.29 -4.81
N ALA A 35 12.02 5.51 -3.60
CA ALA A 35 12.58 4.44 -2.77
C ALA A 35 11.56 3.34 -2.42
N MET A 36 10.29 3.70 -2.27
CA MET A 36 9.20 2.77 -1.96
C MET A 36 8.53 2.16 -3.19
N GLN A 37 8.91 2.59 -4.39
CA GLN A 37 8.25 2.20 -5.64
C GLN A 37 8.18 0.67 -5.81
N PRO A 38 9.27 -0.11 -5.63
CA PRO A 38 9.22 -1.56 -5.78
C PRO A 38 8.27 -2.26 -4.79
N TRP A 39 8.13 -1.71 -3.57
CA TRP A 39 7.18 -2.21 -2.59
C TRP A 39 5.74 -1.87 -2.97
N THR A 40 5.48 -0.64 -3.44
CA THR A 40 4.12 -0.23 -3.84
C THR A 40 3.60 -1.02 -5.04
N GLU A 41 4.47 -1.40 -5.98
CA GLU A 41 4.09 -2.29 -7.10
C GLU A 41 3.66 -3.66 -6.62
N GLN A 42 4.44 -4.29 -5.74
CA GLN A 42 4.10 -5.59 -5.15
C GLN A 42 2.79 -5.53 -4.36
N ALA A 43 2.58 -4.48 -3.57
CA ALA A 43 1.35 -4.28 -2.82
C ALA A 43 0.13 -4.16 -3.74
N ARG A 44 0.23 -3.41 -4.85
CA ARG A 44 -0.83 -3.33 -5.87
C ARG A 44 -1.09 -4.68 -6.53
N GLY A 45 -0.04 -5.44 -6.83
CA GLY A 45 -0.17 -6.81 -7.35
C GLY A 45 -0.94 -7.72 -6.40
N LEU A 46 -0.65 -7.65 -5.10
CA LEU A 46 -1.37 -8.42 -4.08
C LEU A 46 -2.84 -8.00 -3.95
N ILE A 47 -3.15 -6.70 -4.00
CA ILE A 47 -4.53 -6.20 -4.01
C ILE A 47 -5.30 -6.78 -5.22
N ALA A 48 -4.71 -6.72 -6.42
CA ALA A 48 -5.32 -7.26 -7.63
C ALA A 48 -5.55 -8.78 -7.53
N ALA A 49 -4.57 -9.53 -7.02
CA ALA A 49 -4.70 -10.97 -6.81
C ALA A 49 -5.82 -11.32 -5.83
N ARG A 50 -5.93 -10.60 -4.70
CA ARG A 50 -7.01 -10.77 -3.72
C ARG A 50 -8.38 -10.49 -4.34
N ALA A 51 -8.50 -9.42 -5.13
CA ALA A 51 -9.73 -9.11 -5.84
C ALA A 51 -10.12 -10.20 -6.84
N ALA A 52 -9.15 -10.74 -7.60
CA ALA A 52 -9.38 -11.85 -8.52
C ALA A 52 -9.88 -13.11 -7.79
N LEU A 53 -9.24 -13.47 -6.67
CA LEU A 53 -9.65 -14.63 -5.86
C LEU A 53 -11.07 -14.46 -5.31
N ALA A 54 -11.43 -13.27 -4.80
CA ALA A 54 -12.79 -12.99 -4.32
C ALA A 54 -13.83 -13.10 -5.45
N GLY A 55 -13.48 -12.67 -6.67
CA GLY A 55 -14.33 -12.82 -7.84
C GLY A 55 -14.53 -14.28 -8.28
N LEU A 56 -13.57 -15.16 -8.02
CA LEU A 56 -13.70 -16.60 -8.28
C LEU A 56 -14.60 -17.28 -7.25
N SER A 57 -14.54 -16.89 -5.97
CA SER A 57 -15.35 -17.47 -4.90
C SER A 57 -16.82 -17.06 -4.92
N ALA A 58 -17.16 -15.99 -5.65
CA ALA A 58 -18.53 -15.49 -5.79
C ALA A 58 -19.30 -16.18 -6.93
N ARG A 59 -18.70 -17.17 -7.59
CA ARG A 59 -19.29 -18.01 -8.65
C ARG A 59 -19.65 -19.38 -8.09
#